data_AF-A0A9X1DGH4-F1
#
_entry.id   AF-A0A9X1DGH4-F1
#
_cell.length_a   1.000
_cell.length_b   1.000
_cell.length_c   1.000
_cell.angle_alpha   90.00
_cell.angle_beta   90.00
_cell.angle_gamma   90.00
#
_symmetry.space_group_name_H-M   'P 1'
#
loop_
_entity.id
_entity.type
_entity.pdbx_description
1 polymer ?
#
loop_
_entity_poly.entity_id
_entity_poly.type
_entity_poly.pdbx_seq_one_letter_code
_entity_poly.pdbx_strand_id
1 'polypeptide(L)'
;MQTASYEVGETVYVLQTCTEEEDPESFYYFKQFEKKEGVILEVIEHPRLQYRVKFGQAEAVLYHEELTNGNQWDVPITGTDTPEEWEANKVEWYTQKEVADLLGVSKATVYHYGKQKKIMKILDPHRLHKEARYEKAEVDRLVYEKQSLPTGMSPNEVAKKLGLSVQSIYKYIQDGSIKAKAVPYGDERITYVISETAYQEAEKSLKPSETQRPKKYEYYDSKNDIALYQRFHSSKILEARVVRNEENVFGFYLPNIQKWLTYEEGMKTYTLKPSYSIHQPTLDYKGYVELQVPKNEVVFYPFIDYLYEIWGVENIRVREQNDTVLFYVRAGEKPLISEVFGIADILPYLTNGEMLHEDDTLILRSPNKKTSFELPIELLEAISDLAEQEGISISKWVEQKLSSITK
;
A
#
# COMPACT_ATOMS: atom_id res chain seq x y z
N MET A 1 12.19 26.78 35.27
CA MET A 1 11.65 26.98 36.64
C MET A 1 10.96 25.69 37.03
N GLN A 2 11.34 25.07 38.15
CA GLN A 2 10.63 23.90 38.70
C GLN A 2 9.24 24.37 39.13
N THR A 3 8.19 23.98 38.40
CA THR A 3 6.81 24.15 38.84
C THR A 3 6.63 23.27 40.07
N ALA A 4 6.36 23.88 41.23
CA ALA A 4 6.09 23.14 42.46
C ALA A 4 4.86 22.25 42.25
N SER A 5 4.97 20.97 42.60
CA SER A 5 3.85 20.03 42.54
C SER A 5 2.78 20.41 43.58
N TYR A 6 1.50 20.35 43.19
CA TYR A 6 0.39 20.58 44.12
C TYR A 6 0.34 19.50 45.21
N GLU A 7 0.05 19.89 46.45
CA GLU A 7 -0.11 18.98 47.58
C GLU A 7 -1.57 18.56 47.81
N VAL A 8 -1.78 17.41 48.46
CA VAL A 8 -3.13 16.96 48.83
C VAL A 8 -3.77 17.98 49.78
N GLY A 9 -4.98 18.40 49.45
CA GLY A 9 -5.70 19.44 50.18
C GLY A 9 -5.52 20.86 49.61
N GLU A 10 -4.67 21.05 48.60
CA GLU A 10 -4.57 22.34 47.90
C GLU A 10 -5.80 22.63 47.03
N THR A 11 -6.17 23.91 46.98
CA THR A 11 -7.22 24.43 46.10
C THR A 11 -6.65 24.73 44.72
N VAL A 12 -7.31 24.21 43.69
CA VAL A 12 -6.95 24.37 42.27
C VAL A 12 -8.16 24.71 41.40
N TYR A 13 -7.90 25.32 40.25
CA TYR A 13 -8.86 25.57 39.18
C TYR A 13 -8.42 24.89 37.89
N VAL A 14 -9.38 24.44 37.08
CA VAL A 14 -9.08 23.87 35.76
C VAL A 14 -8.72 24.98 34.76
N LEU A 15 -7.55 24.86 34.14
CA LEU A 15 -7.13 25.66 33.01
C LEU A 15 -7.69 25.06 31.72
N GLN A 16 -8.32 25.89 30.89
CA GLN A 16 -8.70 25.47 29.56
C GLN A 16 -7.47 25.49 28.63
N THR A 17 -6.90 24.33 28.36
CA THR A 17 -5.65 24.18 27.57
C THR A 17 -5.87 23.97 26.07
N CYS A 18 -7.10 23.66 25.65
CA CYS A 18 -7.47 23.38 24.26
C CYS A 18 -8.76 24.13 23.85
N THR A 19 -8.90 24.39 22.55
CA THR A 19 -10.14 24.90 21.96
C THR A 19 -11.06 23.78 21.46
N GLU A 20 -12.34 24.08 21.23
CA GLU A 20 -13.32 23.12 20.71
C GLU A 20 -12.92 22.54 19.34
N GLU A 21 -12.23 23.33 18.52
CA GLU A 21 -11.74 22.90 17.20
C GLU A 21 -10.46 22.04 17.31
N GLU A 22 -9.66 22.22 18.36
CA GLU A 22 -8.40 21.47 18.59
C GLU A 22 -8.66 20.08 19.19
N ASP A 23 -9.48 20.00 20.22
CA ASP A 23 -9.81 18.76 20.93
C ASP A 23 -11.19 18.90 21.58
N PRO A 24 -12.29 18.60 20.85
CA PRO A 24 -13.64 18.81 21.34
C PRO A 24 -13.91 17.98 22.61
N GLU A 25 -13.35 16.78 22.70
CA GLU A 25 -13.56 15.88 23.85
C GLU A 25 -12.93 16.47 25.12
N SER A 26 -11.65 16.84 25.08
CA SER A 26 -10.99 17.51 26.21
C SER A 26 -11.61 18.89 26.49
N PHE A 27 -12.03 19.61 25.44
CA PHE A 27 -12.66 20.92 25.57
C PHE A 27 -13.95 20.84 26.41
N TYR A 28 -14.85 19.92 26.06
CA TYR A 28 -16.10 19.71 26.78
C TYR A 28 -15.88 19.08 28.15
N TYR A 29 -14.82 18.28 28.32
CA TYR A 29 -14.41 17.73 29.62
C TYR A 29 -13.99 18.82 30.60
N PHE A 30 -13.07 19.71 30.22
CA PHE A 30 -12.61 20.81 31.09
C PHE A 30 -13.70 21.85 31.37
N LYS A 31 -14.56 22.12 30.37
CA LYS A 31 -15.67 23.07 30.49
C LYS A 31 -16.67 22.71 31.59
N GLN A 32 -16.78 21.43 31.97
CA GLN A 32 -17.63 20.98 33.08
C GLN A 32 -17.14 21.46 34.46
N PHE A 33 -15.87 21.80 34.56
CA PHE A 33 -15.18 22.22 35.78
C PHE A 33 -14.74 23.69 35.73
N GLU A 34 -15.03 24.39 34.63
CA GLU A 34 -14.71 25.82 34.46
C GLU A 34 -15.34 26.64 35.59
N LYS A 35 -14.53 27.49 36.24
CA LYS A 35 -14.91 28.32 37.40
C LYS A 35 -15.32 27.55 38.66
N LYS A 36 -15.15 26.23 38.71
CA LYS A 36 -15.34 25.45 39.94
C LYS A 36 -14.02 25.37 40.69
N GLU A 37 -14.11 25.57 41.99
CA GLU A 37 -13.00 25.32 42.91
C GLU A 37 -12.85 23.80 43.11
N GLY A 38 -11.64 23.30 42.92
CA GLY A 38 -11.27 21.90 43.07
C GLY A 38 -10.31 21.71 44.23
N VAL A 39 -10.41 20.60 44.94
CA VAL A 39 -9.45 20.22 45.99
C VAL A 39 -8.70 18.96 45.57
N ILE A 40 -7.36 18.99 45.65
CA ILE A 40 -6.51 17.83 45.36
C ILE A 40 -6.79 16.72 46.38
N LEU A 41 -7.24 15.56 45.90
CA LEU A 41 -7.44 14.35 46.71
C LEU A 41 -6.23 13.41 46.67
N GLU A 42 -5.57 13.32 45.52
CA GLU A 42 -4.50 12.36 45.28
C GLU A 42 -3.52 12.90 44.23
N VAL A 43 -2.23 12.68 44.45
CA VAL A 43 -1.15 12.96 43.49
C VAL A 43 -0.71 11.64 42.87
N ILE A 44 -0.80 11.55 41.54
CA ILE A 44 -0.48 10.36 40.75
C ILE A 44 0.77 10.66 39.92
N GLU A 45 1.92 10.11 40.31
CA GLU A 45 3.21 10.48 39.72
C GLU A 45 3.53 9.77 38.38
N HIS A 46 2.94 8.60 38.11
CA HIS A 46 3.27 7.75 36.95
C HIS A 46 2.00 7.32 36.19
N PRO A 47 1.98 7.30 34.84
CA PRO A 47 3.09 7.51 33.89
C PRO A 47 3.38 8.99 33.55
N ARG A 48 2.55 9.93 34.02
CA ARG A 48 2.73 11.39 33.94
C ARG A 48 2.08 12.00 35.19
N LEU A 49 2.61 13.13 35.66
CA LEU A 49 2.10 13.80 36.86
C LEU A 49 0.64 14.26 36.66
N GLN A 50 -0.24 13.59 37.39
CA GLN A 50 -1.68 13.78 37.39
C GLN A 50 -2.19 13.98 38.82
N TYR A 51 -3.38 14.56 38.93
CA TYR A 51 -4.04 14.85 40.18
C TYR A 51 -5.48 14.39 40.11
N ARG A 52 -5.94 13.65 41.12
CA ARG A 52 -7.38 13.46 41.33
C ARG A 52 -7.88 14.68 42.08
N VAL A 53 -8.81 15.42 41.48
CA VAL A 53 -9.32 16.68 42.00
C VAL A 53 -10.83 16.59 42.20
N LYS A 54 -11.32 17.02 43.35
CA LYS A 54 -12.75 17.05 43.67
C LYS A 54 -13.35 18.43 43.47
N PHE A 55 -14.30 18.53 42.55
CA PHE A 55 -15.09 19.73 42.27
C PHE A 55 -16.52 19.54 42.78
N GLY A 56 -16.77 19.89 44.05
CA GLY A 56 -18.07 19.69 44.69
C GLY A 56 -18.46 18.21 44.82
N GLN A 57 -19.46 17.76 44.05
CA GLN A 57 -19.91 16.35 44.01
C GLN A 57 -19.23 15.51 42.92
N ALA A 58 -18.42 16.12 42.05
CA ALA A 58 -17.75 15.44 40.94
C ALA A 58 -16.24 15.35 41.19
N GLU A 59 -15.61 14.32 40.62
CA GLU A 59 -14.16 14.12 40.65
C GLU A 59 -13.61 14.05 39.23
N ALA A 60 -12.42 14.61 39.02
CA ALA A 60 -11.71 14.60 37.75
C ALA A 60 -10.26 14.17 37.96
N VAL A 61 -9.64 13.58 36.94
CA VAL A 61 -8.20 13.31 36.91
C VAL A 61 -7.59 14.25 35.88
N LEU A 62 -6.74 15.16 36.34
CA LEU A 62 -6.20 16.26 35.54
C LEU A 62 -4.68 16.27 35.62
N TYR A 63 -4.02 16.65 34.52
CA TYR A 63 -2.57 16.82 34.51
C TYR A 63 -2.16 18.11 35.23
N HIS A 64 -0.90 18.16 35.69
CA HIS A 64 -0.34 19.35 36.35
C HIS A 64 -0.56 20.65 35.55
N GLU A 65 -0.38 20.59 34.23
CA GLU A 65 -0.52 21.71 33.29
C GLU A 65 -1.97 22.13 33.02
N GLU A 66 -2.94 21.36 33.50
CA GLU A 66 -4.38 21.63 33.40
C GLU A 66 -4.94 22.28 34.67
N LEU A 67 -4.08 22.60 35.65
CA LEU A 67 -4.46 23.14 36.96
C LEU A 67 -3.73 24.45 37.28
N THR A 68 -4.37 25.32 38.06
CA THR A 68 -3.78 26.56 38.60
C THR A 68 -4.28 26.89 40.01
N ASN A 69 -3.43 27.47 40.86
CA ASN A 69 -3.76 27.91 42.23
C ASN A 69 -4.31 29.35 42.30
N GLY A 70 -4.50 30.03 41.17
CA GLY A 70 -4.96 31.42 41.14
C GLY A 70 -6.49 31.53 41.08
N ASN A 71 -7.11 32.19 42.07
CA ASN A 71 -8.49 32.68 41.97
C ASN A 71 -8.63 33.53 40.71
N GLN A 72 -9.54 33.18 39.80
CA GLN A 72 -9.76 33.94 38.56
C GLN A 72 -10.41 35.33 38.76
N TRP A 73 -10.49 35.83 39.99
CA TRP A 73 -11.13 37.10 40.36
C TRP A 73 -10.30 37.76 41.48
N ASP A 74 -9.28 38.52 41.08
CA ASP A 74 -8.80 39.76 41.73
C ASP A 74 -7.41 40.12 41.17
N VAL A 75 -7.38 40.82 40.05
CA VAL A 75 -6.39 41.88 39.85
C VAL A 75 -7.17 43.13 39.46
N PRO A 76 -7.34 44.10 40.37
CA PRO A 76 -7.94 45.37 40.03
C PRO A 76 -7.02 46.13 39.08
N ILE A 77 -7.63 46.81 38.11
CA ILE A 77 -6.95 47.82 37.29
C ILE A 77 -6.53 48.95 38.23
N THR A 78 -5.29 48.94 38.70
CA THR A 78 -4.58 50.15 39.07
C THR A 78 -3.64 50.49 37.93
N GLY A 79 -4.07 51.43 37.11
CA GLY A 79 -3.21 52.08 36.14
C GLY A 79 -2.08 52.82 36.87
N THR A 80 -0.86 52.37 36.60
CA THR A 80 0.33 53.18 36.32
C THR A 80 1.19 52.30 35.41
N ASP A 81 0.95 52.32 34.10
CA ASP A 81 1.68 53.17 33.14
C ASP A 81 3.20 53.11 33.31
N THR A 82 3.82 52.16 32.60
CA THR A 82 4.74 52.51 31.51
C THR A 82 4.77 51.38 30.47
N PRO A 83 4.44 51.65 29.19
CA PRO A 83 4.56 50.70 28.09
C PRO A 83 6.01 50.59 27.58
N GLU A 84 6.96 50.30 28.47
CA GLU A 84 8.40 50.30 28.10
C GLU A 84 9.20 49.04 28.51
N GLU A 85 8.59 48.02 29.13
CA GLU A 85 9.31 46.78 29.51
C GLU A 85 8.92 45.51 28.74
N TRP A 86 8.03 45.60 27.73
CA TRP A 86 7.68 44.47 26.84
C TRP A 86 8.42 44.52 25.48
N GLU A 87 9.44 45.37 25.34
CA GLU A 87 10.22 45.49 24.09
C GLU A 87 11.43 44.56 23.97
N ALA A 88 11.60 43.57 24.86
CA ALA A 88 12.72 42.62 24.79
C ALA A 88 12.30 41.18 24.45
N ASN A 89 11.49 41.01 23.40
CA ASN A 89 11.56 39.95 22.39
C ASN A 89 10.24 39.91 21.61
N LYS A 90 10.22 40.49 20.40
CA LYS A 90 9.21 40.12 19.39
C LYS A 90 9.42 38.65 19.06
N VAL A 91 8.76 37.76 19.81
CA VAL A 91 8.68 36.34 19.44
C VAL A 91 7.83 36.29 18.18
N GLU A 92 8.47 36.19 17.02
CA GLU A 92 7.77 35.96 15.77
C GLU A 92 7.07 34.60 15.83
N TRP A 93 5.86 34.52 15.30
CA TRP A 93 5.00 33.36 15.45
C TRP A 93 4.27 33.01 14.16
N TYR A 94 3.90 31.74 14.05
CA TYR A 94 2.99 31.24 13.03
C TYR A 94 1.69 30.76 13.66
N THR A 95 0.58 30.94 12.94
CA THR A 95 -0.68 30.27 13.25
C THR A 95 -0.56 28.77 13.00
N GLN A 96 -1.41 27.98 13.66
CA GLN A 96 -1.52 26.54 13.38
C GLN A 96 -1.74 26.22 11.90
N LYS A 97 -2.47 27.08 11.17
CA LYS A 97 -2.70 26.94 9.73
C LYS A 97 -1.42 27.16 8.94
N GLU A 98 -0.69 28.24 9.21
CA GLU A 98 0.58 28.53 8.54
C GLU A 98 1.61 27.43 8.80
N VAL A 99 1.69 26.90 10.02
CA VAL A 99 2.56 25.75 10.32
C VAL A 99 2.16 24.51 9.53
N ALA A 100 0.86 24.24 9.41
CA ALA A 100 0.35 23.12 8.63
C ALA A 100 0.70 23.25 7.15
N ASP A 101 0.57 24.45 6.59
CA ASP A 101 0.89 24.76 5.20
C ASP A 101 2.40 24.69 4.95
N LEU A 102 3.23 25.28 5.82
CA LEU A 102 4.70 25.26 5.72
C LEU A 102 5.28 23.85 5.79
N LEU A 103 4.71 23.01 6.66
CA LEU A 103 5.16 21.63 6.83
C LEU A 103 4.43 20.68 5.89
N GLY A 104 3.40 21.09 5.14
CA GLY A 104 2.59 20.19 4.31
C GLY A 104 1.97 19.04 5.11
N VAL A 105 1.46 19.33 6.30
CA VAL A 105 0.80 18.36 7.20
C VAL A 105 -0.58 18.85 7.61
N SER A 106 -1.39 17.99 8.25
CA SER A 106 -2.71 18.41 8.75
C SER A 106 -2.60 19.28 10.03
N LYS A 107 -3.59 20.13 10.30
CA LYS A 107 -3.67 20.91 11.56
C LYS A 107 -3.62 20.01 12.82
N ALA A 108 -4.19 18.81 12.75
CA ALA A 108 -4.14 17.82 13.82
C ALA A 108 -2.71 17.32 14.07
N THR A 109 -1.92 17.15 12.99
CA THR A 109 -0.50 16.79 13.10
C THR A 109 0.32 17.90 13.76
N VAL A 110 0.02 19.17 13.46
CA VAL A 110 0.64 20.33 14.12
C VAL A 110 0.35 20.33 15.62
N TYR A 111 -0.90 20.07 16.02
CA TYR A 111 -1.28 19.93 17.42
C TYR A 111 -0.49 18.81 18.13
N HIS A 112 -0.36 17.65 17.47
CA HIS A 112 0.47 16.56 18.00
C HIS A 112 1.94 16.94 18.14
N TYR A 113 2.52 17.68 17.19
CA TYR A 113 3.90 18.18 17.31
C TYR A 113 4.06 19.13 18.49
N GLY A 114 3.06 19.98 18.76
CA GLY A 114 3.02 20.81 19.97
C GLY A 114 2.98 19.99 21.26
N LYS A 115 2.11 18.97 21.32
CA LYS A 115 2.01 18.04 22.46
C LYS A 115 3.30 17.24 22.69
N GLN A 116 4.03 16.94 21.62
CA GLN A 116 5.32 16.25 21.64
C GLN A 116 6.51 17.19 21.91
N LYS A 117 6.30 18.50 22.09
CA LYS A 117 7.34 19.53 22.24
C LYS A 117 8.33 19.60 21.07
N LYS A 118 7.90 19.18 19.87
CA LYS A 118 8.67 19.36 18.62
C LYS A 118 8.58 20.78 18.08
N ILE A 119 7.50 21.46 18.42
CA ILE A 119 7.27 22.90 18.20
C ILE A 119 6.68 23.47 19.49
N MET A 120 7.05 24.70 19.83
CA MET A 120 6.57 25.35 21.05
C MET A 120 5.29 26.14 20.78
N LYS A 121 4.20 25.78 21.48
CA LYS A 121 2.94 26.55 21.47
C LYS A 121 3.11 27.74 22.41
N ILE A 122 2.84 28.94 21.90
CA ILE A 122 2.83 30.18 22.69
C ILE A 122 1.55 30.17 23.54
N LEU A 123 1.71 30.29 24.85
CA LEU A 123 0.60 30.35 25.79
C LEU A 123 -0.19 31.65 25.57
N ASP A 124 -1.52 31.56 25.51
CA ASP A 124 -2.44 32.71 25.49
C ASP A 124 -3.39 32.64 26.69
N PRO A 125 -2.93 33.01 27.91
CA PRO A 125 -3.68 32.85 29.14
C PRO A 125 -4.98 33.68 29.18
N HIS A 126 -5.03 34.77 28.42
CA HIS A 126 -6.17 35.70 28.39
C HIS A 126 -7.04 35.55 27.14
N ARG A 127 -6.74 34.55 26.27
CA ARG A 127 -7.44 34.31 24.99
C ARG A 127 -7.61 35.59 24.16
N LEU A 128 -6.57 36.39 24.08
CA LEU A 128 -6.58 37.58 23.23
C LEU A 128 -6.67 37.20 21.75
N HIS A 129 -6.37 35.94 21.42
CA HIS A 129 -6.32 35.43 20.06
C HIS A 129 -7.15 34.15 19.91
N LYS A 130 -7.84 34.04 18.77
CA LYS A 130 -8.74 32.92 18.46
C LYS A 130 -8.03 31.65 17.99
N GLU A 131 -6.75 31.76 17.61
CA GLU A 131 -5.99 30.68 17.00
C GLU A 131 -4.71 30.40 17.78
N ALA A 132 -4.32 29.13 17.84
CA ALA A 132 -3.06 28.70 18.46
C ALA A 132 -1.86 29.22 17.66
N ARG A 133 -0.85 29.67 18.40
CA ARG A 133 0.39 30.24 17.86
C ARG A 133 1.58 29.40 18.25
N TYR A 134 2.53 29.30 17.34
CA TYR A 134 3.75 28.54 17.51
C TYR A 134 4.96 29.43 17.26
N GLU A 135 6.03 29.21 18.01
CA GLU A 135 7.27 29.97 17.85
C GLU A 135 7.89 29.71 16.47
N LYS A 136 8.14 30.79 15.74
CA LYS A 136 8.63 30.72 14.36
C LYS A 136 9.97 30.00 14.22
N ALA A 137 10.90 30.22 15.15
CA ALA A 137 12.25 29.64 15.07
C ALA A 137 12.25 28.10 15.07
N GLU A 138 11.40 27.47 15.89
CA GLU A 138 11.28 26.00 15.94
C GLU A 138 10.56 25.45 14.72
N VAL A 139 9.56 26.17 14.21
CA VAL A 139 8.86 25.80 12.98
C VAL A 139 9.82 25.88 11.78
N ASP A 140 10.57 26.98 11.64
CA ASP A 140 11.54 27.17 10.55
C ASP A 140 12.65 26.11 10.59
N ARG A 141 13.13 25.76 11.79
CA ARG A 141 14.07 24.65 11.97
C ARG A 141 13.49 23.32 11.47
N LEU A 142 12.24 23.02 11.83
CA LEU A 142 11.58 21.78 11.41
C LEU A 142 11.31 21.76 9.90
N VAL A 143 10.99 22.90 9.31
CA VAL A 143 10.86 23.08 7.85
C VAL A 143 12.20 22.82 7.16
N TYR A 144 13.30 23.37 7.69
CA TYR A 144 14.65 23.15 7.16
C TYR A 144 15.07 21.68 7.25
N GLU A 145 14.84 21.02 8.39
CA GLU A 145 15.09 19.60 8.57
C GLU A 145 14.30 18.76 7.55
N LYS A 146 13.03 19.09 7.30
CA LYS A 146 12.20 18.39 6.30
C LYS A 146 12.67 18.61 4.87
N GLN A 147 13.11 19.83 4.52
CA GLN A 147 13.64 20.14 3.18
C GLN A 147 14.99 19.45 2.91
N SER A 148 15.75 19.10 3.94
CA SER A 148 17.02 18.37 3.81
C SER A 148 16.86 16.87 3.52
N LEU A 149 15.65 16.32 3.69
CA LEU A 149 15.37 14.91 3.39
C LEU A 149 15.34 14.66 1.89
N PRO A 150 15.85 13.51 1.41
CA PRO A 150 15.84 13.19 -0.02
C PRO A 150 14.40 13.13 -0.53
N THR A 151 14.12 13.84 -1.62
CA THR A 151 12.84 13.79 -2.33
C THR A 151 12.84 12.63 -3.33
N GLY A 152 11.75 11.88 -3.40
CA GLY A 152 11.60 10.76 -4.31
C GLY A 152 10.31 9.99 -4.07
N MET A 153 10.15 8.87 -4.78
CA MET A 153 8.97 8.02 -4.69
C MET A 153 9.05 7.11 -3.47
N SER A 154 7.90 6.89 -2.83
CA SER A 154 7.73 5.86 -1.81
C SER A 154 7.69 4.46 -2.44
N PRO A 155 7.94 3.39 -1.66
CA PRO A 155 7.87 2.01 -2.16
C PRO A 155 6.46 1.65 -2.66
N ASN A 156 5.43 2.28 -2.09
CA ASN A 156 4.04 2.12 -2.55
C ASN A 156 3.81 2.71 -3.94
N GLU A 157 4.35 3.89 -4.22
CA GLU A 157 4.24 4.52 -5.53
C GLU A 157 5.01 3.73 -6.59
N VAL A 158 6.21 3.26 -6.26
CA VAL A 158 7.01 2.42 -7.15
C VAL A 158 6.32 1.07 -7.40
N ALA A 159 5.72 0.46 -6.37
CA ALA A 159 4.95 -0.78 -6.51
C ALA A 159 3.80 -0.63 -7.52
N LYS A 160 3.03 0.47 -7.40
CA LYS A 160 1.94 0.79 -8.33
C LYS A 160 2.46 0.96 -9.76
N LYS A 161 3.51 1.77 -9.95
CA LYS A 161 4.08 2.04 -11.27
C LYS A 161 4.67 0.80 -11.95
N LEU A 162 5.31 -0.08 -11.19
CA LEU A 162 5.92 -1.31 -11.71
C LEU A 162 4.93 -2.49 -11.79
N GLY A 163 3.70 -2.34 -11.28
CA GLY A 163 2.73 -3.45 -11.21
C GLY A 163 3.17 -4.59 -10.27
N LEU A 164 3.94 -4.27 -9.24
CA LEU A 164 4.50 -5.23 -8.28
C LEU A 164 3.85 -5.07 -6.90
N SER A 165 3.95 -6.10 -6.04
CA SER A 165 3.54 -5.94 -4.65
C SER A 165 4.52 -5.06 -3.89
N VAL A 166 4.02 -4.27 -2.94
CA VAL A 166 4.83 -3.43 -2.04
C VAL A 166 5.90 -4.27 -1.34
N GLN A 167 5.56 -5.48 -0.90
CA GLN A 167 6.49 -6.44 -0.28
C GLN A 167 7.63 -6.84 -1.24
N SER A 168 7.34 -6.99 -2.53
CA SER A 168 8.37 -7.27 -3.54
C SER A 168 9.32 -6.08 -3.68
N ILE A 169 8.80 -4.84 -3.66
CA ILE A 169 9.64 -3.64 -3.68
C ILE A 169 10.54 -3.59 -2.45
N TYR A 170 10.03 -3.85 -1.24
CA TYR A 170 10.87 -3.91 -0.03
C TYR A 170 11.95 -4.99 -0.12
N LYS A 171 11.62 -6.16 -0.68
CA LYS A 171 12.60 -7.21 -0.93
C LYS A 171 13.70 -6.75 -1.89
N TYR A 172 13.32 -6.09 -2.99
CA TYR A 172 14.26 -5.55 -3.97
C TYR A 172 15.11 -4.39 -3.43
N ILE A 173 14.62 -3.67 -2.43
CA ILE A 173 15.44 -2.68 -1.72
C ILE A 173 16.46 -3.39 -0.81
N GLN A 174 16.05 -4.44 -0.10
CA GLN A 174 16.91 -5.19 0.82
C GLN A 174 18.03 -5.96 0.10
N ASP A 175 17.75 -6.53 -1.06
CA ASP A 175 18.74 -7.27 -1.86
C ASP A 175 19.61 -6.35 -2.74
N GLY A 176 19.36 -5.04 -2.72
CA GLY A 176 20.13 -4.04 -3.45
C GLY A 176 19.73 -3.83 -4.91
N SER A 177 18.69 -4.53 -5.40
CA SER A 177 18.18 -4.39 -6.77
C SER A 177 17.53 -3.03 -7.05
N ILE A 178 16.94 -2.39 -6.03
CA ILE A 178 16.42 -1.02 -6.07
C ILE A 178 17.23 -0.17 -5.09
N LYS A 179 17.96 0.81 -5.62
CA LYS A 179 18.64 1.81 -4.79
C LYS A 179 17.60 2.69 -4.09
N ALA A 180 17.52 2.61 -2.77
CA ALA A 180 16.64 3.46 -1.96
C ALA A 180 17.38 4.02 -0.74
N LYS A 181 16.94 5.19 -0.27
CA LYS A 181 17.45 5.81 0.96
C LYS A 181 16.44 5.61 2.07
N ALA A 182 16.88 5.02 3.18
CA ALA A 182 16.09 4.97 4.40
C ALA A 182 15.93 6.38 4.98
N VAL A 183 14.70 6.81 5.20
CA VAL A 183 14.36 8.08 5.86
C VAL A 183 13.43 7.82 7.05
N PRO A 184 13.59 8.55 8.15
CA PRO A 184 12.67 8.46 9.28
C PRO A 184 11.28 8.95 8.88
N TYR A 185 10.25 8.22 9.34
CA TYR A 185 8.83 8.52 9.16
C TYR A 185 8.13 8.42 10.52
N GLY A 186 7.79 9.56 11.11
CA GLY A 186 7.26 9.62 12.48
C GLY A 186 8.36 9.39 13.52
N ASP A 187 7.96 8.97 14.73
CA ASP A 187 8.88 8.91 15.88
C ASP A 187 9.85 7.71 15.84
N GLU A 188 9.51 6.61 15.16
CA GLU A 188 10.34 5.38 15.18
C GLU A 188 10.30 4.54 13.90
N ARG A 189 9.55 4.93 12.86
CA ARG A 189 9.44 4.11 11.63
C ARG A 189 10.43 4.59 10.60
N ILE A 190 10.98 3.65 9.83
CA ILE A 190 11.78 3.94 8.66
C ILE A 190 10.90 3.72 7.44
N THR A 191 10.85 4.70 6.54
CA THR A 191 10.37 4.51 5.18
C THR A 191 11.55 4.60 4.22
N TYR A 192 11.37 4.15 2.99
CA TYR A 192 12.40 4.26 1.97
C TYR A 192 11.98 5.30 0.94
N VAL A 193 12.94 6.06 0.44
CA VAL A 193 12.76 6.99 -0.68
C VAL A 193 13.57 6.47 -1.86
N ILE A 194 12.89 6.22 -2.96
CA ILE A 194 13.45 5.75 -4.22
C ILE A 194 13.56 6.97 -5.14
N SER A 195 14.78 7.31 -5.55
CA SER A 195 14.99 8.41 -6.49
C SER A 195 14.41 8.09 -7.88
N GLU A 196 14.09 9.11 -8.68
CA GLU A 196 13.65 8.93 -10.07
C GLU A 196 14.63 8.06 -10.89
N THR A 197 15.93 8.30 -10.72
CA THR A 197 16.96 7.51 -11.42
C THR A 197 16.94 6.03 -11.02
N ALA A 198 16.74 5.73 -9.74
CA ALA A 198 16.66 4.36 -9.25
C ALA A 198 15.36 3.67 -9.70
N TYR A 199 14.26 4.43 -9.81
CA TYR A 199 13.02 3.94 -10.42
C TYR A 199 13.23 3.57 -11.90
N GLN A 200 13.89 4.41 -12.70
CA GLN A 200 14.13 4.13 -14.11
C GLN A 200 15.07 2.93 -14.32
N GLU A 201 16.07 2.75 -13.46
CA GLU A 201 16.92 1.54 -13.45
C GLU A 201 16.08 0.29 -13.12
N ALA A 202 15.25 0.37 -12.08
CA ALA A 202 14.35 -0.69 -11.66
C ALA A 202 13.29 -1.03 -12.72
N GLU A 203 12.76 -0.04 -13.44
CA GLU A 203 11.79 -0.25 -14.51
C GLU A 203 12.40 -1.05 -15.66
N LYS A 204 13.68 -0.81 -15.99
CA LYS A 204 14.38 -1.53 -17.05
C LYS A 204 14.77 -2.94 -16.64
N SER A 205 15.12 -3.16 -15.37
CA SER A 205 15.62 -4.45 -14.87
C SER A 205 14.53 -5.37 -14.29
N LEU A 206 13.45 -4.81 -13.74
CA LEU A 206 12.38 -5.54 -13.06
C LEU A 206 11.09 -5.65 -13.87
N LYS A 207 11.00 -5.01 -15.06
CA LYS A 207 9.99 -5.42 -16.04
C LYS A 207 10.19 -6.90 -16.32
N PRO A 208 9.16 -7.75 -16.15
CA PRO A 208 9.29 -9.18 -16.41
C PRO A 208 9.86 -9.37 -17.82
N SER A 209 10.98 -10.07 -17.95
CA SER A 209 11.47 -10.44 -19.28
C SER A 209 10.38 -11.25 -19.98
N GLU A 210 10.26 -11.12 -21.31
CA GLU A 210 9.28 -11.89 -22.11
C GLU A 210 9.39 -13.40 -21.86
N THR A 211 10.58 -13.86 -21.44
CA THR A 211 10.91 -15.26 -21.13
C THR A 211 10.47 -15.74 -19.74
N GLN A 212 10.09 -14.85 -18.82
CA GLN A 212 9.64 -15.27 -17.48
C GLN A 212 8.16 -15.61 -17.47
N ARG A 213 7.82 -16.80 -16.97
CA ARG A 213 6.43 -17.25 -16.82
C ARG A 213 5.60 -16.22 -16.02
N PRO A 214 4.38 -15.87 -16.49
CA PRO A 214 3.53 -14.93 -15.79
C PRO A 214 3.15 -15.39 -14.39
N LYS A 215 3.18 -14.46 -13.44
CA LYS A 215 2.78 -14.68 -12.05
C LYS A 215 1.27 -14.53 -11.90
N LYS A 216 0.68 -15.23 -10.92
CA LYS A 216 -0.79 -15.29 -10.75
C LYS A 216 -1.44 -13.91 -10.60
N TYR A 217 -0.81 -12.97 -9.88
CA TYR A 217 -1.34 -11.62 -9.70
C TYR A 217 -1.38 -10.78 -10.99
N GLU A 218 -0.65 -11.17 -12.05
CA GLU A 218 -0.65 -10.45 -13.32
C GLU A 218 -1.98 -10.61 -14.07
N TYR A 219 -2.77 -11.63 -13.74
CA TYR A 219 -4.00 -11.93 -14.46
C TYR A 219 -5.15 -12.38 -13.55
N TYR A 220 -4.94 -12.53 -12.24
CA TYR A 220 -5.97 -12.94 -11.30
C TYR A 220 -5.94 -12.06 -10.05
N ASP A 221 -7.08 -11.44 -9.76
CA ASP A 221 -7.32 -10.69 -8.53
C ASP A 221 -7.98 -11.60 -7.50
N SER A 222 -7.16 -12.12 -6.57
CA SER A 222 -7.62 -13.00 -5.51
C SER A 222 -8.56 -12.34 -4.50
N LYS A 223 -8.59 -10.99 -4.43
CA LYS A 223 -9.47 -10.28 -3.49
C LYS A 223 -10.91 -10.33 -3.95
N ASN A 224 -11.12 -10.12 -5.25
CA ASN A 224 -12.43 -10.05 -5.87
C ASN A 224 -12.82 -11.34 -6.61
N ASP A 225 -11.91 -12.31 -6.66
CA ASP A 225 -12.08 -13.59 -7.35
C ASP A 225 -12.44 -13.43 -8.84
N ILE A 226 -11.65 -12.59 -9.53
CA ILE A 226 -11.82 -12.30 -10.95
C ILE A 226 -10.51 -12.45 -11.70
N ALA A 227 -10.60 -12.84 -12.97
CA ALA A 227 -9.44 -13.04 -13.84
C ALA A 227 -9.50 -12.19 -15.11
N LEU A 228 -8.34 -11.82 -15.66
CA LEU A 228 -8.21 -10.96 -16.84
C LEU A 228 -8.94 -11.57 -18.04
N TYR A 229 -9.78 -10.75 -18.69
CA TYR A 229 -10.72 -11.06 -19.78
C TYR A 229 -11.86 -12.02 -19.44
N GLN A 230 -12.03 -12.42 -18.18
CA GLN A 230 -13.17 -13.23 -17.76
C GLN A 230 -14.49 -12.57 -18.17
N ARG A 231 -15.40 -13.38 -18.68
CA ARG A 231 -16.73 -12.94 -19.12
C ARG A 231 -17.71 -12.81 -17.97
N PHE A 232 -18.42 -11.69 -17.96
CA PHE A 232 -19.54 -11.41 -17.08
C PHE A 232 -20.75 -10.98 -17.91
N HIS A 233 -21.94 -11.16 -17.33
CA HIS A 233 -23.19 -10.72 -17.93
C HIS A 233 -24.19 -10.28 -16.85
N SER A 234 -25.25 -9.60 -17.27
CA SER A 234 -26.43 -9.34 -16.44
C SER A 234 -27.68 -9.26 -17.34
N SER A 235 -28.84 -9.02 -16.74
CA SER A 235 -30.07 -8.81 -17.51
C SER A 235 -30.04 -7.56 -18.40
N LYS A 236 -29.18 -6.57 -18.07
CA LYS A 236 -29.03 -5.32 -18.82
C LYS A 236 -27.82 -5.30 -19.73
N ILE A 237 -26.79 -6.08 -19.37
CA ILE A 237 -25.50 -6.10 -20.06
C ILE A 237 -25.27 -7.51 -20.61
N LEU A 238 -25.32 -7.64 -21.92
CA LEU A 238 -25.08 -8.93 -22.59
C LEU A 238 -23.66 -9.45 -22.32
N GLU A 239 -22.68 -8.55 -22.27
CA GLU A 239 -21.29 -8.92 -22.08
C GLU A 239 -20.49 -7.79 -21.41
N ALA A 240 -19.74 -8.15 -20.40
CA ALA A 240 -18.69 -7.35 -19.79
C ALA A 240 -17.43 -8.22 -19.64
N ARG A 241 -16.27 -7.61 -19.82
CA ARG A 241 -14.96 -8.28 -19.75
C ARG A 241 -14.13 -7.69 -18.65
N VAL A 242 -13.51 -8.53 -17.83
CA VAL A 242 -12.59 -8.05 -16.81
C VAL A 242 -11.32 -7.51 -17.50
N VAL A 243 -10.95 -6.27 -17.24
CA VAL A 243 -9.71 -5.67 -17.78
C VAL A 243 -9.05 -4.79 -16.71
N ARG A 244 -7.81 -4.36 -16.97
CA ARG A 244 -7.12 -3.37 -16.14
C ARG A 244 -7.24 -1.97 -16.74
N ASN A 245 -7.32 -0.96 -15.88
CA ASN A 245 -7.15 0.43 -16.29
C ASN A 245 -5.66 0.81 -16.36
N GLU A 246 -5.37 2.06 -16.70
CA GLU A 246 -4.00 2.62 -16.76
C GLU A 246 -3.25 2.55 -15.42
N GLU A 247 -3.97 2.51 -14.30
CA GLU A 247 -3.42 2.35 -12.94
C GLU A 247 -3.24 0.87 -12.54
N ASN A 248 -3.39 -0.08 -13.46
CA ASN A 248 -3.34 -1.53 -13.23
C ASN A 248 -4.42 -2.06 -12.25
N VAL A 249 -5.52 -1.33 -12.08
CA VAL A 249 -6.66 -1.75 -11.25
C VAL A 249 -7.62 -2.58 -12.08
N PHE A 250 -8.05 -3.73 -11.54
CA PHE A 250 -9.05 -4.59 -12.16
C PHE A 250 -10.45 -3.96 -12.12
N GLY A 251 -11.18 -4.08 -13.23
CA GLY A 251 -12.56 -3.65 -13.37
C GLY A 251 -13.20 -4.29 -14.58
N PHE A 252 -14.32 -3.73 -15.04
CA PHE A 252 -15.10 -4.29 -16.15
C PHE A 252 -15.12 -3.32 -17.34
N TYR A 253 -14.82 -3.83 -18.52
CA TYR A 253 -15.07 -3.14 -19.77
C TYR A 253 -16.36 -3.64 -20.40
N LEU A 254 -17.21 -2.71 -20.83
CA LEU A 254 -18.43 -3.00 -21.57
C LEU A 254 -18.21 -2.68 -23.05
N PRO A 255 -18.07 -3.69 -23.93
CA PRO A 255 -17.79 -3.45 -25.35
C PRO A 255 -18.85 -2.60 -26.04
N ASN A 256 -20.13 -2.82 -25.72
CA ASN A 256 -21.25 -2.16 -26.39
C ASN A 256 -21.30 -0.64 -26.20
N ILE A 257 -20.80 -0.15 -25.06
CA ILE A 257 -20.81 1.28 -24.70
C ILE A 257 -19.41 1.84 -24.49
N GLN A 258 -18.38 1.04 -24.81
CA GLN A 258 -16.96 1.36 -24.64
C GLN A 258 -16.62 2.02 -23.29
N LYS A 259 -17.22 1.50 -22.22
CA LYS A 259 -17.09 2.07 -20.88
C LYS A 259 -16.34 1.12 -19.97
N TRP A 260 -15.36 1.65 -19.24
CA TRP A 260 -14.74 0.96 -18.12
C TRP A 260 -15.47 1.30 -16.81
N LEU A 261 -15.67 0.30 -15.97
CA LEU A 261 -16.29 0.40 -14.66
C LEU A 261 -15.38 -0.19 -13.59
N THR A 262 -15.45 0.36 -12.39
CA THR A 262 -14.83 -0.27 -11.23
C THR A 262 -15.51 -1.61 -10.90
N TYR A 263 -14.82 -2.48 -10.16
CA TYR A 263 -15.42 -3.73 -9.68
C TYR A 263 -16.72 -3.48 -8.90
N GLU A 264 -16.71 -2.51 -7.98
CA GLU A 264 -17.89 -2.22 -7.16
C GLU A 264 -19.11 -1.75 -7.97
N GLU A 265 -18.90 -0.88 -8.96
CA GLU A 265 -19.97 -0.42 -9.85
C GLU A 265 -20.54 -1.57 -10.68
N GLY A 266 -19.68 -2.44 -11.22
CA GLY A 266 -20.10 -3.61 -11.99
C GLY A 266 -20.98 -4.55 -11.17
N MET A 267 -20.59 -4.83 -9.93
CA MET A 267 -21.32 -5.74 -9.04
C MET A 267 -22.59 -5.11 -8.46
N LYS A 268 -22.54 -3.86 -7.97
CA LYS A 268 -23.68 -3.22 -7.29
C LYS A 268 -24.70 -2.61 -8.26
N THR A 269 -24.22 -1.84 -9.24
CA THR A 269 -25.11 -1.05 -10.13
C THR A 269 -25.57 -1.87 -11.32
N TYR A 270 -24.68 -2.63 -11.94
CA TYR A 270 -24.98 -3.42 -13.14
C TYR A 270 -25.31 -4.88 -12.85
N THR A 271 -25.15 -5.30 -11.59
CA THR A 271 -25.51 -6.65 -11.10
C THR A 271 -24.87 -7.75 -11.93
N LEU A 272 -23.61 -7.53 -12.35
CA LEU A 272 -22.85 -8.46 -13.16
C LEU A 272 -22.60 -9.77 -12.43
N LYS A 273 -22.67 -10.87 -13.16
CA LYS A 273 -22.37 -12.22 -12.68
C LYS A 273 -21.40 -12.90 -13.65
N PRO A 274 -20.49 -13.74 -13.15
CA PRO A 274 -19.58 -14.49 -14.00
C PRO A 274 -20.38 -15.45 -14.88
N SER A 275 -20.01 -15.56 -16.16
CA SER A 275 -20.68 -16.47 -17.11
C SER A 275 -20.36 -17.94 -16.84
N TYR A 276 -19.24 -18.22 -16.17
CA TYR A 276 -18.74 -19.55 -15.85
C TYR A 276 -17.86 -19.50 -14.59
N SER A 277 -17.64 -20.65 -13.96
CA SER A 277 -16.65 -20.79 -12.89
C SER A 277 -15.24 -20.78 -13.47
N ILE A 278 -14.30 -20.12 -12.80
CA ILE A 278 -12.89 -20.05 -13.22
C ILE A 278 -11.98 -21.02 -12.46
N HIS A 279 -12.52 -21.78 -11.51
CA HIS A 279 -11.73 -22.70 -10.68
C HIS A 279 -11.89 -24.15 -11.12
N GLN A 280 -10.75 -24.81 -11.28
CA GLN A 280 -10.68 -26.24 -11.61
C GLN A 280 -9.59 -26.92 -10.77
N PRO A 281 -9.69 -28.24 -10.54
CA PRO A 281 -8.62 -28.99 -9.91
C PRO A 281 -7.29 -28.79 -10.64
N THR A 282 -6.22 -28.66 -9.88
CA THR A 282 -4.87 -28.56 -10.44
C THR A 282 -4.52 -29.87 -11.16
N LEU A 283 -4.06 -29.78 -12.41
CA LEU A 283 -3.66 -30.96 -13.19
C LEU A 283 -2.32 -31.51 -12.70
N ASP A 284 -2.20 -32.83 -12.61
CA ASP A 284 -0.99 -33.52 -12.15
C ASP A 284 0.17 -33.48 -13.17
N TYR A 285 -0.18 -33.26 -14.43
CA TYR A 285 0.74 -33.06 -15.55
C TYR A 285 1.78 -31.96 -15.27
N LYS A 286 2.99 -32.18 -15.77
CA LYS A 286 4.11 -31.24 -15.63
C LYS A 286 4.32 -30.47 -16.93
N GLY A 287 4.74 -29.23 -16.78
CA GLY A 287 5.04 -28.35 -17.91
C GLY A 287 3.82 -27.61 -18.45
N TYR A 288 4.07 -26.78 -19.44
CA TYR A 288 3.10 -25.87 -20.03
C TYR A 288 3.28 -25.86 -21.55
N VAL A 289 2.17 -25.66 -22.24
CA VAL A 289 2.12 -25.28 -23.65
C VAL A 289 2.00 -23.76 -23.71
N GLU A 290 2.70 -23.15 -24.66
CA GLU A 290 2.77 -21.69 -24.81
C GLU A 290 2.05 -21.26 -26.09
N LEU A 291 1.13 -20.32 -25.96
CA LEU A 291 0.40 -19.74 -27.09
C LEU A 291 0.49 -18.22 -27.06
N GLN A 292 0.60 -17.60 -28.22
CA GLN A 292 0.56 -16.16 -28.38
C GLN A 292 -0.57 -15.79 -29.34
N VAL A 293 -1.70 -15.37 -28.78
CA VAL A 293 -2.92 -15.09 -29.54
C VAL A 293 -3.10 -13.57 -29.68
N PRO A 294 -3.26 -13.03 -30.90
CA PRO A 294 -3.59 -11.61 -31.09
C PRO A 294 -4.98 -11.26 -30.55
N LYS A 295 -5.12 -10.08 -29.93
CA LYS A 295 -6.38 -9.64 -29.29
C LYS A 295 -7.51 -9.38 -30.28
N ASN A 296 -7.18 -9.11 -31.53
CA ASN A 296 -8.13 -8.82 -32.61
C ASN A 296 -8.64 -10.08 -33.31
N GLU A 297 -8.09 -11.27 -32.98
CA GLU A 297 -8.56 -12.52 -33.55
C GLU A 297 -9.94 -12.88 -33.03
N VAL A 298 -10.81 -13.36 -33.93
CA VAL A 298 -12.19 -13.76 -33.59
C VAL A 298 -12.20 -14.86 -32.53
N VAL A 299 -11.17 -15.71 -32.53
CA VAL A 299 -11.03 -16.83 -31.61
C VAL A 299 -10.61 -16.43 -30.21
N PHE A 300 -10.06 -15.22 -30.02
CA PHE A 300 -9.43 -14.81 -28.76
C PHE A 300 -10.37 -14.92 -27.54
N TYR A 301 -11.54 -14.30 -27.60
CA TYR A 301 -12.50 -14.33 -26.48
C TYR A 301 -13.12 -15.72 -26.24
N PRO A 302 -13.58 -16.45 -27.27
CA PRO A 302 -14.03 -17.82 -27.09
C PRO A 302 -12.96 -18.73 -26.49
N PHE A 303 -11.71 -18.60 -26.92
CA PHE A 303 -10.61 -19.43 -26.43
C PHE A 303 -10.28 -19.16 -24.96
N ILE A 304 -10.19 -17.90 -24.55
CA ILE A 304 -9.92 -17.57 -23.15
C ILE A 304 -11.09 -17.97 -22.22
N ASP A 305 -12.33 -17.86 -22.71
CA ASP A 305 -13.52 -18.35 -22.00
C ASP A 305 -13.42 -19.86 -21.75
N TYR A 306 -13.12 -20.63 -22.80
CA TYR A 306 -12.87 -22.06 -22.70
C TYR A 306 -11.74 -22.40 -21.73
N LEU A 307 -10.61 -21.69 -21.78
CA LEU A 307 -9.49 -21.92 -20.88
C LEU A 307 -9.86 -21.71 -19.42
N TYR A 308 -10.58 -20.64 -19.09
CA TYR A 308 -11.02 -20.41 -17.72
C TYR A 308 -12.05 -21.45 -17.26
N GLU A 309 -13.03 -21.76 -18.11
CA GLU A 309 -14.11 -22.69 -17.75
C GLU A 309 -13.60 -24.13 -17.59
N ILE A 310 -12.74 -24.60 -18.50
CA ILE A 310 -12.35 -26.01 -18.61
C ILE A 310 -11.00 -26.31 -17.96
N TRP A 311 -10.00 -25.43 -18.11
CA TRP A 311 -8.69 -25.57 -17.46
C TRP A 311 -8.66 -24.95 -16.07
N GLY A 312 -9.32 -23.81 -15.87
CA GLY A 312 -9.29 -23.05 -14.63
C GLY A 312 -8.02 -22.21 -14.42
N VAL A 313 -8.17 -21.17 -13.60
CA VAL A 313 -7.15 -20.17 -13.23
C VAL A 313 -5.92 -20.80 -12.53
N GLU A 314 -6.08 -22.00 -11.96
CA GLU A 314 -5.00 -22.81 -11.38
C GLU A 314 -4.01 -23.28 -12.45
N ASN A 315 -4.52 -23.66 -13.62
CA ASN A 315 -3.78 -24.37 -14.65
C ASN A 315 -3.34 -23.48 -15.82
N ILE A 316 -3.81 -22.23 -15.87
CA ILE A 316 -3.38 -21.26 -16.88
C ILE A 316 -2.55 -20.13 -16.27
N ARG A 317 -1.67 -19.51 -17.06
CA ARG A 317 -1.06 -18.21 -16.79
C ARG A 317 -1.27 -17.32 -18.00
N VAL A 318 -1.58 -16.05 -17.76
CA VAL A 318 -1.88 -15.09 -18.82
C VAL A 318 -1.02 -13.86 -18.62
N ARG A 319 -0.46 -13.33 -19.71
CA ARG A 319 0.17 -12.01 -19.75
C ARG A 319 -0.32 -11.25 -20.96
N GLU A 320 -0.85 -10.07 -20.69
CA GLU A 320 -1.23 -9.12 -21.73
C GLU A 320 0.02 -8.40 -22.26
N GLN A 321 0.14 -8.33 -23.58
CA GLN A 321 1.07 -7.47 -24.31
C GLN A 321 0.27 -6.44 -25.13
N ASN A 322 0.92 -5.60 -25.94
CA ASN A 322 0.22 -4.52 -26.67
C ASN A 322 -0.91 -5.10 -27.56
N ASP A 323 -0.55 -5.94 -28.53
CA ASP A 323 -1.48 -6.47 -29.54
C ASP A 323 -1.80 -7.97 -29.37
N THR A 324 -1.07 -8.65 -28.48
CA THR A 324 -1.20 -10.10 -28.26
C THR A 324 -1.34 -10.41 -26.78
N VAL A 325 -1.73 -11.65 -26.50
CA VAL A 325 -1.80 -12.21 -25.16
C VAL A 325 -1.05 -13.53 -25.15
N LEU A 326 -0.12 -13.64 -24.20
CA LEU A 326 0.69 -14.82 -23.98
C LEU A 326 0.00 -15.72 -22.96
N PHE A 327 -0.22 -16.96 -23.35
CA PHE A 327 -0.84 -18.01 -22.55
C PHE A 327 0.19 -19.09 -22.23
N TYR A 328 0.29 -19.46 -20.96
CA TYR A 328 0.90 -20.71 -20.54
C TYR A 328 -0.20 -21.62 -20.00
N VAL A 329 -0.55 -22.64 -20.76
CA VAL A 329 -1.59 -23.60 -20.40
C VAL A 329 -0.92 -24.87 -19.91
N ARG A 330 -1.22 -25.32 -18.69
CA ARG A 330 -0.62 -26.55 -18.15
C ARG A 330 -0.95 -27.70 -19.09
N ALA A 331 0.06 -28.54 -19.34
CA ALA A 331 -0.13 -29.78 -20.09
C ALA A 331 -1.25 -30.62 -19.47
N GLY A 332 -1.89 -31.46 -20.27
CA GLY A 332 -2.96 -32.33 -19.84
C GLY A 332 -4.05 -32.46 -20.89
N GLU A 333 -5.13 -33.11 -20.49
CA GLU A 333 -6.19 -33.57 -21.38
C GLU A 333 -7.53 -33.11 -20.82
N LYS A 334 -8.33 -32.45 -21.65
CA LYS A 334 -9.66 -31.97 -21.31
C LYS A 334 -10.56 -32.00 -22.54
N PRO A 335 -11.88 -32.12 -22.36
CA PRO A 335 -12.81 -32.08 -23.48
C PRO A 335 -12.76 -30.72 -24.19
N LEU A 336 -12.85 -30.73 -25.52
CA LEU A 336 -12.99 -29.53 -26.35
C LEU A 336 -14.47 -29.19 -26.51
N ILE A 337 -15.05 -28.58 -25.48
CA ILE A 337 -16.44 -28.15 -25.47
C ILE A 337 -16.51 -26.71 -26.00
N SER A 338 -16.38 -26.55 -27.32
CA SER A 338 -16.58 -25.26 -27.98
C SER A 338 -17.28 -25.46 -29.32
N GLU A 339 -18.40 -24.76 -29.49
CA GLU A 339 -19.09 -24.67 -30.79
C GLU A 339 -18.56 -23.50 -31.64
N VAL A 340 -17.75 -22.63 -31.05
CA VAL A 340 -17.35 -21.33 -31.64
C VAL A 340 -15.98 -21.39 -32.30
N PHE A 341 -15.13 -22.34 -31.88
CA PHE A 341 -13.80 -22.53 -32.47
C PHE A 341 -13.36 -23.98 -32.41
N GLY A 342 -12.55 -24.38 -33.40
CA GLY A 342 -11.85 -25.66 -33.43
C GLY A 342 -10.36 -25.51 -33.15
N ILE A 343 -9.66 -26.64 -33.02
CA ILE A 343 -8.20 -26.64 -32.80
C ILE A 343 -7.44 -25.99 -33.96
N ALA A 344 -7.93 -26.10 -35.19
CA ALA A 344 -7.32 -25.46 -36.37
C ALA A 344 -7.27 -23.92 -36.23
N ASP A 345 -8.19 -23.31 -35.48
CA ASP A 345 -8.23 -21.87 -35.25
C ASP A 345 -7.20 -21.42 -34.20
N ILE A 346 -6.76 -22.33 -33.32
CA ILE A 346 -5.82 -22.05 -32.22
C ILE A 346 -4.39 -22.45 -32.58
N LEU A 347 -4.23 -23.54 -33.35
CA LEU A 347 -2.94 -24.13 -33.68
C LEU A 347 -1.93 -23.14 -34.28
N PRO A 348 -2.30 -22.16 -35.15
CA PRO A 348 -1.37 -21.16 -35.67
C PRO A 348 -0.70 -20.30 -34.58
N TYR A 349 -1.30 -20.19 -33.40
CA TYR A 349 -0.81 -19.39 -32.27
C TYR A 349 0.04 -20.21 -31.28
N LEU A 350 0.23 -21.51 -31.54
CA LEU A 350 1.09 -22.37 -30.73
C LEU A 350 2.56 -21.98 -30.97
N THR A 351 3.23 -21.54 -29.91
CA THR A 351 4.64 -21.12 -29.96
C THR A 351 5.58 -22.15 -29.36
N ASN A 352 5.10 -22.95 -28.39
CA ASN A 352 5.89 -23.98 -27.73
C ASN A 352 5.02 -25.13 -27.21
N GLY A 353 5.43 -26.38 -27.44
CA GLY A 353 4.69 -27.59 -27.07
C GLY A 353 3.94 -28.22 -28.24
N GLU A 354 3.04 -29.14 -27.92
CA GLU A 354 2.23 -29.89 -28.89
C GLU A 354 0.75 -29.84 -28.48
N MET A 355 -0.13 -29.67 -29.47
CA MET A 355 -1.59 -29.62 -29.32
C MET A 355 -2.22 -30.64 -30.27
N LEU A 356 -3.02 -31.55 -29.73
CA LEU A 356 -3.70 -32.62 -30.48
C LEU A 356 -5.20 -32.65 -30.18
N HIS A 357 -5.99 -33.14 -31.13
CA HIS A 357 -7.42 -33.41 -30.97
C HIS A 357 -7.68 -34.90 -31.22
N GLU A 358 -8.19 -35.61 -30.22
CA GLU A 358 -8.60 -37.01 -30.36
C GLU A 358 -9.91 -37.20 -29.59
N ASP A 359 -10.93 -37.81 -30.22
CA ASP A 359 -12.21 -38.15 -29.58
C ASP A 359 -12.81 -37.01 -28.71
N ASP A 360 -13.01 -35.83 -29.29
CA ASP A 360 -13.50 -34.61 -28.63
C ASP A 360 -12.66 -34.13 -27.43
N THR A 361 -11.42 -34.61 -27.32
CA THR A 361 -10.47 -34.26 -26.25
C THR A 361 -9.32 -33.44 -26.82
N LEU A 362 -9.12 -32.25 -26.24
CA LEU A 362 -7.94 -31.43 -26.45
C LEU A 362 -6.81 -31.94 -25.56
N ILE A 363 -5.73 -32.36 -26.19
CA ILE A 363 -4.52 -32.89 -25.54
C ILE A 363 -3.40 -31.87 -25.70
N LEU A 364 -2.87 -31.38 -24.58
CA LEU A 364 -1.76 -30.44 -24.52
C LEU A 364 -0.53 -31.12 -23.94
N ARG A 365 0.56 -31.15 -24.71
CA ARG A 365 1.83 -31.74 -24.28
C ARG A 365 2.91 -30.68 -24.19
N SER A 366 3.51 -30.60 -23.01
CA SER A 366 4.68 -29.75 -22.78
C SER A 366 5.84 -30.20 -23.70
N PRO A 367 6.59 -29.26 -24.29
CA PRO A 367 7.79 -29.58 -25.08
C PRO A 367 8.86 -30.29 -24.24
N ASN A 368 8.82 -30.04 -22.93
CA ASN A 368 9.76 -30.56 -21.96
C ASN A 368 9.06 -31.61 -21.09
N LYS A 369 9.58 -32.84 -21.09
CA LYS A 369 9.18 -33.88 -20.14
C LYS A 369 10.18 -33.91 -18.98
N LYS A 370 9.69 -33.72 -17.76
CA LYS A 370 10.53 -33.90 -16.57
C LYS A 370 10.79 -35.39 -16.37
N THR A 371 12.05 -35.78 -16.45
CA THR A 371 12.51 -37.14 -16.16
C THR A 371 13.47 -37.09 -14.98
N SER A 372 13.37 -38.08 -14.08
CA SER A 372 14.30 -38.27 -12.97
C SER A 372 15.25 -39.42 -13.31
N PHE A 373 16.54 -39.26 -13.02
CA PHE A 373 17.55 -40.30 -13.21
C PHE A 373 18.32 -40.48 -11.90
N GLU A 374 18.72 -41.72 -11.62
CA GLU A 374 19.69 -41.99 -10.57
C GLU A 374 21.10 -41.83 -11.16
N LEU A 375 21.92 -41.01 -10.51
CA LEU A 375 23.30 -40.76 -10.92
C LEU A 375 24.24 -41.13 -9.77
N PRO A 376 25.44 -41.67 -10.05
CA PRO A 376 26.49 -41.78 -9.04
C PRO A 376 26.78 -40.42 -8.41
N ILE A 377 27.03 -40.39 -7.10
CA ILE A 377 27.25 -39.16 -6.33
C ILE A 377 28.41 -38.35 -6.95
N GLU A 378 29.52 -39.00 -7.25
CA GLU A 378 30.71 -38.38 -7.86
C GLU A 378 30.39 -37.67 -9.20
N LEU A 379 29.49 -38.25 -9.99
CA LEU A 379 29.07 -37.68 -11.27
C LEU A 379 28.19 -36.44 -11.06
N LEU A 380 27.29 -36.47 -10.07
CA LEU A 380 26.44 -35.33 -9.73
C LEU A 380 27.26 -34.15 -9.19
N GLU A 381 28.26 -34.42 -8.35
CA GLU A 381 29.20 -33.41 -7.85
C GLU A 381 29.99 -32.78 -9.00
N ALA A 382 30.57 -33.60 -9.89
CA ALA A 382 31.29 -33.10 -11.06
C ALA A 382 30.42 -32.22 -11.98
N ILE A 383 29.16 -32.62 -12.22
CA ILE A 383 28.22 -31.80 -13.00
C ILE A 383 27.90 -30.48 -12.29
N SER A 384 27.77 -30.49 -10.96
CA SER A 384 27.50 -29.28 -10.18
C SER A 384 28.64 -28.29 -10.28
N ASP A 385 29.88 -28.75 -10.10
CA ASP A 385 31.08 -27.92 -10.20
C ASP A 385 31.22 -27.31 -11.61
N LEU A 386 30.98 -28.10 -12.66
CA LEU A 386 31.04 -27.64 -14.04
C LEU A 386 29.95 -26.62 -14.36
N ALA A 387 28.74 -26.80 -13.83
CA ALA A 387 27.66 -25.84 -14.00
C ALA A 387 27.94 -24.52 -13.27
N GLU A 388 28.54 -24.59 -12.08
CA GLU A 388 28.95 -23.41 -11.31
C GLU A 388 30.09 -22.64 -12.00
N GLN A 389 31.09 -23.33 -12.56
CA GLN A 389 32.15 -22.72 -13.37
C GLN A 389 31.60 -21.97 -14.59
N GLU A 390 30.53 -22.48 -15.21
CA GLU A 390 29.85 -21.87 -16.35
C GLU A 390 28.76 -20.86 -15.94
N GLY A 391 28.51 -20.67 -14.63
CA GLY A 391 27.51 -19.72 -14.12
C GLY A 391 26.07 -20.05 -14.50
N ILE A 392 25.76 -21.32 -14.75
CA ILE A 392 24.44 -21.80 -15.16
C ILE A 392 23.92 -22.87 -14.20
N SER A 393 22.62 -23.18 -14.28
CA SER A 393 22.05 -24.25 -13.46
C SER A 393 22.48 -25.63 -13.98
N ILE A 394 22.56 -26.60 -13.09
CA ILE A 394 22.82 -28.02 -13.41
C ILE A 394 21.91 -28.50 -14.56
N SER A 395 20.61 -28.18 -14.50
CA SER A 395 19.65 -28.57 -15.54
C SER A 395 20.01 -28.01 -16.91
N LYS A 396 20.43 -26.74 -16.97
CA LYS A 396 20.78 -26.06 -18.22
C LYS A 396 22.12 -26.57 -18.77
N TRP A 397 23.07 -26.85 -17.89
CA TRP A 397 24.35 -27.43 -18.27
C TRP A 397 24.16 -28.81 -18.90
N VAL A 398 23.38 -29.69 -18.25
CA VAL A 398 23.04 -31.03 -18.76
C VAL A 398 22.31 -30.94 -20.10
N GLU A 399 21.32 -30.05 -20.22
CA GLU A 399 20.60 -29.82 -21.47
C GLU A 399 21.53 -29.42 -22.62
N GLN A 400 22.46 -28.48 -22.39
CA GLN A 400 23.43 -28.03 -23.39
C GLN A 400 24.36 -29.16 -23.83
N LYS A 401 24.90 -29.95 -22.88
CA LYS A 401 25.79 -31.07 -23.23
C LYS A 401 25.03 -32.17 -23.98
N LEU A 402 23.83 -32.54 -23.55
CA LEU A 402 23.01 -33.53 -24.26
C LEU A 402 22.64 -33.04 -25.68
N SER A 403 22.28 -31.76 -25.83
CA SER A 403 21.97 -31.16 -27.13
C SER A 403 23.16 -31.13 -28.08
N SER A 404 24.39 -31.08 -27.54
CA SER A 404 25.62 -31.14 -28.34
C SER A 404 25.97 -32.55 -28.83
N ILE A 405 25.35 -33.58 -28.22
CA ILE A 405 25.54 -35.00 -28.59
C ILE A 405 24.46 -35.45 -29.58
N THR A 406 23.27 -34.85 -29.53
CA THR A 406 22.12 -35.21 -30.38
C THR A 406 21.99 -34.38 -31.66
N LYS A 407 22.82 -33.35 -31.84
CA LYS A 407 23.05 -32.68 -33.13
C LYS A 407 24.20 -33.36 -33.86
#